data_AF-A0A4T2BPK2-F1
#
_entry.id   AF-A0A4T2BPK2-F1
#
_cell.length_a   1.000
_cell.length_b   1.000
_cell.length_c   1.000
_cell.angle_alpha   90.00
_cell.angle_beta   90.00
_cell.angle_gamma   90.00
#
_symmetry.space_group_name_H-M   'P 1'
#
loop_
_entity.id
_entity.type
_entity.pdbx_description
1 polymer ?
#
loop_
_entity_poly.entity_id
_entity_poly.type
_entity_poly.pdbx_seq_one_letter_code
_entity_poly.pdbx_strand_id
1 'polypeptide(L)' 'AFLPIKGKGPSDWSYSWVPVVGPIIGGVIAGLVAGPLLPILTK' A
#
# COMPACT_ATOMS: atom_id res chain seq x y z
N ALA A 1 -8.10 4.91 19.37
CA ALA A 1 -7.74 3.63 20.02
C ALA A 1 -9.03 2.89 20.38
N PHE A 2 -9.32 1.77 19.71
CA PHE A 2 -10.60 1.03 19.87
C PHE A 2 -10.53 -0.14 20.87
N LEU A 3 -9.32 -0.49 21.32
CA LEU A 3 -9.11 -1.64 22.20
C LEU A 3 -9.26 -1.23 23.67
N PRO A 4 -10.03 -1.99 24.47
CA PRO A 4 -10.30 -1.68 25.87
C PRO A 4 -9.11 -2.07 26.75
N ILE A 5 -8.04 -1.28 26.68
CA ILE A 5 -6.81 -1.46 27.47
C ILE A 5 -6.68 -0.28 28.44
N LYS A 6 -6.74 -0.57 29.75
CA LYS A 6 -6.60 0.43 30.80
C LYS A 6 -5.23 1.12 30.69
N GLY A 7 -5.22 2.46 30.67
CA GLY A 7 -3.99 3.26 30.60
C GLY A 7 -3.33 3.34 29.22
N LYS A 8 -4.00 2.90 28.15
CA LYS A 8 -3.48 3.01 26.79
C LYS A 8 -3.40 4.46 26.32
N GLY A 9 -2.23 4.88 25.86
CA GLY A 9 -2.00 6.17 25.20
C GLY A 9 -2.67 6.27 23.81
N PRO A 10 -2.54 7.42 23.14
CA PRO A 10 -3.11 7.62 21.81
C PRO A 10 -2.47 6.66 20.79
N SER A 11 -3.24 6.30 19.77
CA SER A 11 -2.69 5.56 18.63
C SER A 11 -2.00 6.54 17.69
N ASP A 12 -0.71 6.34 17.43
CA ASP A 12 0.02 7.09 16.41
C ASP A 12 -0.24 6.48 15.04
N TRP A 13 -1.01 7.19 14.22
CA TRP A 13 -1.39 6.80 12.86
C TRP A 13 -0.65 7.61 11.80
N SER A 14 0.34 8.43 12.18
CA SER A 14 1.02 9.34 11.24
C SER A 14 1.64 8.62 10.03
N TYR A 15 2.12 7.39 10.22
CA TYR A 15 2.73 6.55 9.17
C TYR A 15 1.75 5.57 8.49
N SER A 16 0.50 5.45 8.94
CA SER A 16 -0.37 4.32 8.54
C SER A 16 -0.83 4.35 7.09
N TRP A 17 -0.74 5.50 6.42
CA TRP A 17 -1.12 5.63 5.01
C TRP A 17 -0.06 5.02 4.07
N VAL A 18 1.21 4.99 4.46
CA VAL A 18 2.32 4.48 3.65
C VAL A 18 2.12 3.02 3.22
N PRO A 19 1.82 2.07 4.13
CA PRO A 19 1.56 0.67 3.75
C PRO A 19 0.25 0.47 2.95
N VAL A 20 -0.56 1.52 2.75
CA VAL A 20 -1.80 1.45 1.95
C VAL A 20 -1.58 2.08 0.58
N VAL A 21 -1.16 3.33 0.54
CA VAL A 21 -1.04 4.11 -0.71
C VAL A 21 0.12 3.62 -1.57
N GLY A 22 1.26 3.26 -0.94
CA GLY A 22 2.41 2.74 -1.67
C GLY A 22 2.08 1.50 -2.51
N PRO A 23 1.51 0.43 -1.91
CA PRO A 23 1.08 -0.75 -2.66
C PRO A 23 0.00 -0.47 -3.71
N ILE A 24 -0.96 0.43 -3.43
CA ILE A 24 -1.99 0.81 -4.42
C ILE A 24 -1.35 1.46 -5.64
N ILE A 25 -0.49 2.47 -5.45
CA ILE A 25 0.18 3.17 -6.54
C ILE A 25 1.07 2.19 -7.33
N GLY A 26 1.87 1.38 -6.63
CA GLY A 26 2.73 0.38 -7.26
C GLY A 26 1.93 -0.64 -8.07
N GLY A 27 0.82 -1.14 -7.53
CA GLY A 27 -0.07 -2.08 -8.21
C GLY A 27 -0.74 -1.49 -9.45
N VAL A 28 -1.20 -0.24 -9.38
CA VAL A 28 -1.79 0.47 -10.53
C VAL A 28 -0.75 0.67 -11.62
N ILE A 29 0.44 1.16 -11.28
CA ILE A 29 1.53 1.35 -12.25
C ILE A 29 1.92 0.01 -12.88
N ALA A 30 2.13 -1.03 -12.06
CA ALA A 30 2.46 -2.36 -12.56
C ALA A 30 1.37 -2.90 -13.50
N GLY A 31 0.09 -2.77 -13.13
CA GLY A 31 -1.02 -3.22 -13.96
C GLY A 31 -1.11 -2.49 -15.31
N LEU A 32 -0.96 -1.16 -15.31
CA LEU A 32 -1.01 -0.37 -16.54
C LEU A 32 0.18 -0.66 -17.47
N VAL A 33 1.37 -0.83 -16.88
CA VAL A 33 2.61 -1.03 -17.63
C VAL A 33 2.78 -2.48 -18.08
N ALA A 34 2.18 -3.45 -17.39
CA ALA A 34 2.26 -4.87 -17.72
C ALA A 34 1.75 -5.18 -19.15
N GLY A 35 0.67 -4.54 -19.60
CA GLY A 35 0.12 -4.75 -20.94
C GLY A 35 1.14 -4.56 -22.07
N PRO A 36 1.81 -3.40 -22.19
CA PRO A 36 2.87 -3.20 -23.17
C PRO A 36 4.20 -3.86 -22.81
N LEU A 37 4.58 -3.99 -21.53
CA LEU A 37 5.88 -4.55 -21.15
C LEU A 37 5.94 -6.07 -21.32
N LEU A 38 4.91 -6.80 -20.92
CA LEU A 38 4.95 -8.27 -20.91
C LEU A 38 5.28 -8.84 -22.31
N PRO A 39 4.63 -8.42 -23.41
CA PRO A 39 4.93 -8.93 -24.75
C PRO A 39 6.28 -8.49 -25.31
N ILE A 40 6.92 -7.44 -24.77
CA ILE A 40 8.27 -7.03 -25.16
C ILE A 40 9.30 -7.93 -24.48
N LEU A 41 9.04 -8.30 -23.22
CA LEU A 41 9.95 -9.10 -22.40
C LEU A 41 9.86 -10.61 -22.67
N THR A 42 8.74 -11.09 -23.23
CA THR A 42 8.50 -12.52 -23.51
C THR A 42 8.71 -12.91 -24.98
N LYS A 43 9.10 -11.97 -25.83
CA LYS A 43 9.63 -12.26 -27.17
C LYS A 43 11.12 -12.55 -27.09
#